data_AF-A0A7S0LZ87-F1
#
_entry.id   AF-A0A7S0LZ87-F1
#
_cell.length_a   1.000
_cell.length_b   1.000
_cell.length_c   1.000
_cell.angle_alpha   90.00
_cell.angle_beta   90.00
_cell.angle_gamma   90.00
#
_symmetry.space_group_name_H-M   'P 1'
#
loop_
_entity.id
_entity.type
_entity.pdbx_description
1 polymer ?
#
loop_
_entity_poly.entity_id
_entity_poly.type
_entity_poly.pdbx_seq_one_letter_code
_entity_poly.pdbx_strand_id
1 'polypeptide(L)'
;AGLLPPELQAAAVEVTPYLLASFGDAARIDYGTGHELAFVTFMAALERIGFLKEEDRPALALKVFWEYLRLARKLQLTYRLEPAGSHGCWSLDDYQLIPFLWGSSQLIDHPTIQPSSIHDAGLVRRTADEYYYMHCIKFIGEVKSGCLAENSPMINDISGCSTWQRVNSGMLKMYYTEVMDKQPVIQHQLFGSIFLPE
;
A
#
# COMPACT_ATOMS: atom_id res chain seq x y z
N ALA A 1 -20.32 19.66 -3.74
CA ALA A 1 -21.13 18.62 -4.39
C ALA A 1 -20.43 17.29 -4.19
N GLY A 2 -21.10 16.30 -3.60
CA GLY A 2 -20.51 15.04 -3.20
C GLY A 2 -20.23 14.11 -4.38
N LEU A 3 -19.22 13.25 -4.26
CA LEU A 3 -18.89 12.18 -5.20
C LEU A 3 -20.06 11.20 -5.41
N LEU A 4 -20.83 10.95 -4.34
CA LEU A 4 -21.92 9.98 -4.33
C LEU A 4 -23.22 10.56 -4.91
N PRO A 5 -24.01 9.75 -5.64
CA PRO A 5 -25.32 10.17 -6.11
C PRO A 5 -26.33 10.28 -4.93
N PRO A 6 -27.47 10.98 -5.11
CA PRO A 6 -28.42 11.27 -4.03
C PRO A 6 -28.88 10.02 -3.25
N GLU A 7 -29.08 8.90 -3.94
CA GLU A 7 -29.51 7.61 -3.36
C GLU A 7 -28.48 6.99 -2.41
N LEU A 8 -27.18 7.32 -2.56
CA LEU A 8 -26.10 6.82 -1.71
C LEU A 8 -25.58 7.87 -0.72
N GLN A 9 -26.18 9.07 -0.70
CA GLN A 9 -25.68 10.19 0.08
C GLN A 9 -25.65 9.91 1.59
N ALA A 10 -26.55 9.05 2.10
CA ALA A 10 -26.56 8.64 3.50
C ALA A 10 -25.29 7.85 3.90
N ALA A 11 -24.72 7.07 2.98
CA ALA A 11 -23.51 6.30 3.22
C ALA A 11 -22.27 7.20 3.39
N ALA A 12 -22.33 8.46 2.95
CA ALA A 12 -21.21 9.40 3.08
C ALA A 12 -20.77 9.61 4.54
N VAL A 13 -21.69 9.46 5.50
CA VAL A 13 -21.40 9.57 6.94
C VAL A 13 -20.35 8.54 7.37
N GLU A 14 -20.40 7.33 6.82
CA GLU A 14 -19.47 6.26 7.14
C GLU A 14 -18.29 6.16 6.16
N VAL A 15 -18.51 6.43 4.87
CA VAL A 15 -17.46 6.37 3.85
C VAL A 15 -16.40 7.46 4.04
N THR A 16 -16.82 8.67 4.43
CA THR A 16 -15.91 9.83 4.56
C THR A 16 -14.82 9.61 5.61
N PRO A 17 -15.12 9.12 6.83
CA PRO A 17 -14.09 8.78 7.81
C PRO A 17 -12.98 7.86 7.30
N TYR A 18 -13.28 6.83 6.50
CA TYR A 18 -12.24 5.95 5.92
C TYR A 18 -11.27 6.74 5.03
N LEU A 19 -11.79 7.63 4.17
CA LEU A 19 -10.97 8.49 3.33
C LEU A 19 -10.14 9.47 4.15
N LEU A 20 -10.71 10.09 5.18
CA LEU A 20 -9.99 11.04 6.04
C LEU A 20 -8.87 10.36 6.83
N ALA A 21 -9.08 9.12 7.25
CA ALA A 21 -8.06 8.32 7.93
C ALA A 21 -6.94 7.81 6.99
N SER A 22 -7.04 8.03 5.67
CA SER A 22 -6.13 7.42 4.70
C SER A 22 -4.78 8.14 4.51
N PHE A 23 -4.59 9.32 5.08
CA PHE A 23 -3.48 10.23 4.72
C PHE A 23 -2.54 10.60 5.89
N GLY A 24 -2.56 9.79 6.95
CA GLY A 24 -1.75 10.03 8.15
C GLY A 24 -2.53 10.68 9.29
N ASP A 25 -1.83 10.96 10.38
CA ASP A 25 -2.40 11.63 11.57
C ASP A 25 -1.85 13.05 11.71
N ALA A 26 -2.77 14.02 11.83
CA ALA A 26 -2.40 15.43 11.88
C ALA A 26 -1.72 15.84 13.20
N ALA A 27 -2.01 15.15 14.31
CA ALA A 27 -1.43 15.46 15.61
C ALA A 27 -0.05 14.84 15.79
N ARG A 28 0.13 13.61 15.28
CA ARG A 28 1.42 12.90 15.33
C ARG A 28 2.35 13.25 14.17
N ILE A 29 1.81 13.77 13.07
CA ILE A 29 2.54 14.05 11.83
C ILE A 29 3.22 12.75 11.33
N ASP A 30 2.46 11.65 11.36
CA ASP A 30 2.91 10.32 10.98
C ASP A 30 2.02 9.69 9.90
N TYR A 31 2.55 8.68 9.22
CA TYR A 31 1.84 7.85 8.25
C TYR A 31 2.39 6.42 8.32
N GLY A 32 1.56 5.42 8.03
CA GLY A 32 1.97 4.03 7.99
C GLY A 32 0.89 3.12 7.39
N THR A 33 1.08 1.81 7.53
CA THR A 33 0.25 0.77 6.90
C THR A 33 -1.22 0.79 7.34
N GLY A 34 -1.53 1.32 8.52
CA GLY A 34 -2.93 1.52 8.96
C GLY A 34 -3.67 2.56 8.13
N HIS A 35 -3.00 3.63 7.70
CA HIS A 35 -3.58 4.64 6.82
C HIS A 35 -3.73 4.11 5.39
N GLU A 36 -2.77 3.30 4.93
CA GLU A 36 -2.86 2.56 3.68
C GLU A 36 -4.08 1.61 3.66
N LEU A 37 -4.28 0.87 4.75
CA LEU A 37 -5.45 0.01 4.96
C LEU A 37 -6.76 0.81 4.97
N ALA A 38 -6.79 1.99 5.59
CA ALA A 38 -7.96 2.86 5.59
C ALA A 38 -8.36 3.27 4.15
N PHE A 39 -7.39 3.48 3.26
CA PHE A 39 -7.69 3.79 1.85
C PHE A 39 -8.26 2.60 1.09
N VAL A 40 -7.72 1.40 1.33
CA VAL A 40 -8.30 0.16 0.77
C VAL A 40 -9.71 -0.08 1.33
N THR A 41 -9.94 0.21 2.61
CA THR A 41 -11.27 0.16 3.24
C THR A 41 -12.23 1.14 2.58
N PHE A 42 -11.78 2.37 2.28
CA PHE A 42 -12.58 3.36 1.56
C PHE A 42 -13.01 2.85 0.16
N MET A 43 -12.07 2.28 -0.61
CA MET A 43 -12.40 1.70 -1.93
C MET A 43 -13.38 0.53 -1.81
N ALA A 44 -13.16 -0.37 -0.84
CA ALA A 44 -14.05 -1.50 -0.58
C ALA A 44 -15.44 -1.04 -0.11
N ALA A 45 -15.53 0.05 0.66
CA ALA A 45 -16.81 0.60 1.12
C ALA A 45 -17.63 1.16 -0.05
N LEU A 46 -16.97 1.85 -1.00
CA LEU A 46 -17.62 2.32 -2.23
C LEU A 46 -18.14 1.16 -3.10
N GLU A 47 -17.42 0.04 -3.16
CA GLU A 47 -17.92 -1.17 -3.83
C GLU A 47 -19.11 -1.80 -3.08
N ARG A 48 -19.01 -1.91 -1.74
CA ARG A 48 -20.03 -2.53 -0.89
C ARG A 48 -21.37 -1.78 -0.89
N ILE A 49 -21.36 -0.45 -1.05
CA ILE A 49 -22.58 0.35 -1.20
C ILE A 49 -23.11 0.39 -2.66
N GLY A 50 -22.44 -0.29 -3.59
CA GLY A 50 -22.84 -0.37 -5.00
C GLY A 50 -22.50 0.87 -5.83
N PHE A 51 -21.68 1.80 -5.31
CA PHE A 51 -21.19 2.93 -6.10
C PHE A 51 -20.16 2.48 -7.14
N LEU A 52 -19.26 1.58 -6.73
CA LEU A 52 -18.33 0.87 -7.61
C LEU A 52 -18.79 -0.57 -7.77
N LYS A 53 -18.42 -1.19 -8.87
CA LYS A 53 -18.76 -2.57 -9.20
C LYS A 53 -17.51 -3.44 -9.23
N GLU A 54 -17.70 -4.75 -9.22
CA GLU A 54 -16.61 -5.71 -9.35
C GLU A 54 -15.78 -5.51 -10.63
N GLU A 55 -16.42 -5.09 -11.73
CA GLU A 55 -15.75 -4.74 -12.99
C GLU A 55 -14.77 -3.56 -12.87
N ASP A 56 -14.91 -2.71 -11.84
CA ASP A 56 -14.02 -1.58 -11.59
C ASP A 56 -12.75 -1.97 -10.82
N ARG A 57 -12.70 -3.15 -10.18
CA ARG A 57 -11.57 -3.57 -9.32
C ARG A 57 -10.18 -3.42 -9.98
N PRO A 58 -9.97 -3.77 -11.27
CA PRO A 58 -8.68 -3.52 -11.91
C PRO A 58 -8.32 -2.02 -11.97
N ALA A 59 -9.28 -1.14 -12.21
CA ALA A 59 -9.06 0.30 -12.22
C ALA A 59 -8.81 0.85 -10.81
N LEU A 60 -9.48 0.31 -9.79
CA LEU A 60 -9.20 0.65 -8.39
C LEU A 60 -7.77 0.29 -8.01
N ALA A 61 -7.36 -0.94 -8.32
CA ALA A 61 -6.04 -1.45 -8.01
C ALA A 61 -4.91 -0.79 -8.81
N LEU A 62 -5.12 -0.46 -10.10
CA LEU A 62 -4.05 0.00 -11.00
C LEU A 62 -4.04 1.51 -11.26
N LYS A 63 -5.16 2.22 -11.01
CA LYS A 63 -5.26 3.67 -11.27
C LYS A 63 -5.54 4.45 -10.00
N VAL A 64 -6.61 4.11 -9.27
CA VAL A 64 -7.01 4.87 -8.07
C VAL A 64 -5.96 4.72 -6.97
N PHE A 65 -5.53 3.48 -6.69
CA PHE A 65 -4.48 3.23 -5.71
C PHE A 65 -3.11 3.76 -6.15
N TRP A 66 -2.84 3.82 -7.46
CA TRP A 66 -1.60 4.39 -7.99
C TRP A 66 -1.52 5.90 -7.69
N GLU A 67 -2.60 6.63 -7.95
CA GLU A 67 -2.67 8.06 -7.63
C GLU A 67 -2.67 8.32 -6.13
N TYR A 68 -3.30 7.44 -5.34
CA TYR A 68 -3.18 7.46 -3.88
C TYR A 68 -1.73 7.31 -3.42
N LEU A 69 -1.01 6.30 -3.90
CA LEU A 69 0.38 6.04 -3.53
C LEU A 69 1.29 7.23 -3.87
N ARG A 70 1.11 7.83 -5.05
CA ARG A 70 1.84 9.03 -5.47
C ARG A 70 1.55 10.22 -4.56
N LEU A 71 0.29 10.41 -4.17
CA LEU A 71 -0.10 11.45 -3.22
C LEU A 71 0.51 11.17 -1.83
N ALA A 72 0.39 9.95 -1.31
CA ALA A 72 0.96 9.55 -0.02
C ALA A 72 2.47 9.81 0.03
N ARG A 73 3.23 9.43 -1.02
CA ARG A 73 4.66 9.72 -1.12
C ARG A 73 4.97 11.22 -1.16
N LYS A 74 4.16 11.99 -1.90
CA LYS A 74 4.31 13.44 -1.91
C LYS A 74 4.09 14.03 -0.52
N LEU A 75 3.10 13.55 0.23
CA LEU A 75 2.84 13.98 1.61
C LEU A 75 4.01 13.60 2.53
N GLN A 76 4.48 12.35 2.47
CA GLN A 76 5.62 11.84 3.24
C GLN A 76 6.85 12.75 3.05
N LEU A 77 7.21 13.08 1.81
CA LEU A 77 8.36 13.93 1.51
C LEU A 77 8.13 15.41 1.86
N THR A 78 6.95 15.95 1.53
CA THR A 78 6.65 17.39 1.70
C THR A 78 6.58 17.77 3.17
N TYR A 79 5.93 16.92 3.98
CA TYR A 79 5.70 17.16 5.40
C TYR A 79 6.65 16.41 6.32
N ARG A 80 7.57 15.61 5.76
CA ARG A 80 8.52 14.79 6.52
C ARG A 80 7.82 13.93 7.56
N LEU A 81 6.76 13.26 7.13
CA LEU A 81 5.94 12.44 8.02
C LEU A 81 6.80 11.37 8.69
N GLU A 82 6.56 11.10 9.96
CA GLU A 82 7.23 10.02 10.66
C GLU A 82 6.62 8.66 10.27
N PRO A 83 7.43 7.59 10.17
CA PRO A 83 6.93 6.23 9.99
C PRO A 83 6.09 5.74 11.19
N ALA A 84 4.79 5.59 11.02
CA ALA A 84 3.88 5.11 12.06
C ALA A 84 4.00 3.59 12.24
N GLY A 85 4.46 3.15 13.41
CA GLY A 85 4.55 1.72 13.74
C GLY A 85 5.68 0.96 13.03
N SER A 86 6.56 1.67 12.31
CA SER A 86 7.74 1.07 11.68
C SER A 86 8.76 0.61 12.73
N HIS A 87 9.44 -0.49 12.43
CA HIS A 87 10.57 -1.00 13.21
C HIS A 87 11.91 -0.72 12.52
N GLY A 88 11.96 0.28 11.62
CA GLY A 88 13.15 0.66 10.87
C GLY A 88 13.62 -0.48 9.95
N CYS A 89 14.86 -0.93 10.13
CA CYS A 89 15.44 -2.00 9.30
C CYS A 89 14.75 -3.37 9.45
N TRP A 90 13.91 -3.55 10.48
CA TRP A 90 13.15 -4.78 10.70
C TRP A 90 11.77 -4.78 10.06
N SER A 91 11.35 -3.66 9.47
CA SER A 91 10.13 -3.57 8.66
C SER A 91 10.43 -3.79 7.18
N LEU A 92 9.41 -4.21 6.43
CA LEU A 92 9.49 -4.31 4.97
C LEU A 92 9.82 -2.94 4.35
N ASP A 93 9.05 -1.93 4.70
CA ASP A 93 9.19 -0.54 4.30
C ASP A 93 8.74 0.37 5.45
N ASP A 94 9.13 1.64 5.39
CA ASP A 94 8.81 2.59 6.46
C ASP A 94 7.30 2.93 6.48
N TYR A 95 6.61 2.87 5.33
CA TYR A 95 5.26 3.39 5.21
C TYR A 95 4.25 2.41 4.62
N GLN A 96 4.65 1.60 3.63
CA GLN A 96 3.73 0.87 2.75
C GLN A 96 3.93 -0.65 2.80
N LEU A 97 2.87 -1.41 2.56
CA LEU A 97 2.96 -2.87 2.34
C LEU A 97 2.18 -3.31 1.11
N ILE A 98 0.99 -2.74 0.88
CA ILE A 98 0.09 -3.14 -0.21
C ILE A 98 0.74 -3.00 -1.60
N PRO A 99 1.52 -1.96 -1.94
CA PRO A 99 2.27 -1.87 -3.20
C PRO A 99 3.26 -3.01 -3.41
N PHE A 100 3.87 -3.56 -2.35
CA PHE A 100 4.73 -4.74 -2.48
C PHE A 100 3.89 -6.00 -2.72
N LEU A 101 2.76 -6.14 -2.01
CA LEU A 101 1.82 -7.24 -2.22
C LEU A 101 1.25 -7.23 -3.65
N TRP A 102 0.64 -6.13 -4.09
CA TRP A 102 0.06 -6.02 -5.43
C TRP A 102 1.14 -5.97 -6.52
N GLY A 103 2.27 -5.30 -6.26
CA GLY A 103 3.39 -5.25 -7.19
C GLY A 103 4.02 -6.61 -7.45
N SER A 104 4.17 -7.44 -6.42
CA SER A 104 4.63 -8.82 -6.59
C SER A 104 3.62 -9.66 -7.39
N SER A 105 2.31 -9.38 -7.27
CA SER A 105 1.27 -10.01 -8.10
C SER A 105 1.37 -9.62 -9.58
N GLN A 106 1.63 -8.34 -9.88
CA GLN A 106 1.84 -7.86 -11.26
C GLN A 106 3.00 -8.55 -11.98
N LEU A 107 3.97 -9.06 -11.22
CA LEU A 107 5.21 -9.64 -11.73
C LEU A 107 5.21 -11.18 -11.75
N ILE A 108 4.12 -11.83 -11.34
CA ILE A 108 3.98 -13.29 -11.47
C ILE A 108 4.12 -13.68 -12.94
N ASP A 109 4.94 -14.71 -13.20
CA ASP A 109 5.26 -15.23 -14.53
C ASP A 109 5.83 -14.20 -15.52
N HIS A 110 6.38 -13.08 -15.02
CA HIS A 110 7.02 -12.09 -15.88
C HIS A 110 8.25 -12.70 -16.59
N PRO A 111 8.39 -12.54 -17.92
CA PRO A 111 9.38 -13.28 -18.71
C PRO A 111 10.83 -12.95 -18.36
N THR A 112 11.10 -11.72 -17.92
CA THR A 112 12.48 -11.20 -17.74
C THR A 112 12.77 -10.59 -16.38
N ILE A 113 11.75 -10.23 -15.60
CA ILE A 113 11.92 -9.52 -14.33
C ILE A 113 11.77 -10.58 -13.25
N GLN A 114 12.84 -10.81 -12.51
CA GLN A 114 12.88 -11.76 -11.40
C GLN A 114 12.97 -11.01 -10.06
N PRO A 115 12.71 -11.65 -8.91
CA PRO A 115 12.87 -10.99 -7.61
C PRO A 115 14.26 -10.36 -7.40
N SER A 116 15.33 -11.00 -7.87
CA SER A 116 16.69 -10.47 -7.80
C SER A 116 16.95 -9.26 -8.71
N SER A 117 16.06 -9.00 -9.68
CA SER A 117 16.17 -7.85 -10.60
C SER A 117 16.04 -6.50 -9.90
N ILE A 118 15.56 -6.45 -8.65
CA ILE A 118 15.47 -5.22 -7.88
C ILE A 118 16.84 -4.57 -7.58
N HIS A 119 17.93 -5.33 -7.74
CA HIS A 119 19.31 -4.83 -7.58
C HIS A 119 19.84 -4.12 -8.84
N ASP A 120 19.18 -4.27 -10.00
CA ASP A 120 19.52 -3.52 -11.21
C ASP A 120 18.82 -2.15 -11.17
N ALA A 121 19.55 -1.13 -10.70
CA ALA A 121 19.05 0.24 -10.62
C ALA A 121 18.58 0.81 -11.98
N GLY A 122 19.18 0.35 -13.09
CA GLY A 122 18.79 0.77 -14.43
C GLY A 122 17.44 0.19 -14.81
N LEU A 123 17.22 -1.11 -14.56
CA LEU A 123 15.95 -1.77 -14.78
C LEU A 123 14.85 -1.19 -13.88
N VAL A 124 15.12 -1.08 -12.57
CA VAL A 124 14.19 -0.49 -11.60
C VAL A 124 13.73 0.90 -12.07
N ARG A 125 14.66 1.77 -12.47
CA ARG A 125 14.30 3.12 -12.93
C ARG A 125 13.40 3.11 -14.16
N ARG A 126 13.62 2.18 -15.10
CA ARG A 126 12.83 2.11 -16.35
C ARG A 126 11.43 1.54 -16.13
N THR A 127 11.24 0.67 -15.14
CA THR A 127 9.98 -0.05 -14.92
C THR A 127 9.19 0.46 -13.70
N ALA A 128 9.73 1.41 -12.95
CA ALA A 128 9.13 1.97 -11.75
C ALA A 128 7.83 2.76 -11.97
N ASP A 129 7.48 3.13 -13.20
CA ASP A 129 6.20 3.78 -13.50
C ASP A 129 5.13 2.77 -13.98
N GLU A 130 5.50 1.49 -14.11
CA GLU A 130 4.64 0.40 -14.59
C GLU A 130 4.29 -0.61 -13.48
N TYR A 131 5.24 -0.89 -12.58
CA TYR A 131 5.10 -1.91 -11.54
C TYR A 131 5.25 -1.33 -10.13
N TYR A 132 4.28 -1.56 -9.26
CA TYR A 132 4.29 -1.07 -7.88
C TYR A 132 5.54 -1.47 -7.11
N TYR A 133 5.98 -2.73 -7.27
CA TYR A 133 7.17 -3.22 -6.56
C TYR A 133 8.40 -2.41 -6.96
N MET A 134 8.61 -2.20 -8.27
CA MET A 134 9.71 -1.41 -8.80
C MET A 134 9.59 0.07 -8.41
N HIS A 135 8.36 0.59 -8.37
CA HIS A 135 8.08 1.93 -7.87
C HIS A 135 8.54 2.11 -6.42
N CYS A 136 8.32 1.13 -5.55
CA CYS A 136 8.80 1.14 -4.16
C CYS A 136 10.32 1.05 -4.05
N ILE A 137 10.96 0.13 -4.80
CA ILE A 137 12.43 0.00 -4.78
C ILE A 137 13.10 1.30 -5.23
N LYS A 138 12.58 1.94 -6.30
CA LYS A 138 13.07 3.26 -6.75
C LYS A 138 12.97 4.30 -5.63
N PHE A 139 11.83 4.39 -4.95
CA PHE A 139 11.62 5.37 -3.87
C PHE A 139 12.55 5.13 -2.68
N ILE A 140 12.75 3.87 -2.27
CA ILE A 140 13.73 3.52 -1.23
C ILE A 140 15.13 4.03 -1.62
N GLY A 141 15.56 3.80 -2.86
CA GLY A 141 16.85 4.28 -3.36
C GLY A 141 16.96 5.80 -3.49
N GLU A 142 15.84 6.53 -3.51
CA GLU A 142 15.80 8.00 -3.53
C GLU A 142 15.85 8.59 -2.11
N VAL A 143 15.28 7.90 -1.12
CA VAL A 143 15.15 8.42 0.26
C VAL A 143 16.18 7.85 1.24
N LYS A 144 16.72 6.66 0.99
CA LYS A 144 17.70 6.00 1.85
C LYS A 144 19.05 5.94 1.14
N SER A 145 20.10 6.30 1.88
CA SER A 145 21.49 6.15 1.41
C SER A 145 21.96 4.70 1.59
N GLY A 146 23.02 4.33 0.86
CA GLY A 146 23.61 2.98 0.93
C GLY A 146 22.93 1.96 0.02
N CYS A 147 23.40 0.72 0.09
CA CYS A 147 22.82 -0.37 -0.71
C CYS A 147 21.55 -0.94 -0.04
N LEU A 148 20.73 -1.65 -0.81
CA LEU A 148 19.47 -2.22 -0.33
C LEU A 148 19.69 -3.19 0.85
N ALA A 149 20.81 -3.92 0.86
CA ALA A 149 21.17 -4.83 1.94
C ALA A 149 21.42 -4.11 3.29
N GLU A 150 21.83 -2.84 3.26
CA GLU A 150 22.10 -2.05 4.48
C GLU A 150 20.83 -1.35 4.97
N ASN A 151 20.06 -0.76 4.06
CA ASN A 151 18.95 0.13 4.42
C ASN A 151 17.57 -0.55 4.45
N SER A 152 17.44 -1.70 3.77
CA SER A 152 16.21 -2.49 3.67
C SER A 152 16.54 -4.00 3.59
N PRO A 153 17.17 -4.57 4.63
CA PRO A 153 17.67 -5.95 4.62
C PRO A 153 16.56 -6.99 4.36
N MET A 154 15.34 -6.77 4.88
CA MET A 154 14.22 -7.69 4.61
C MET A 154 13.87 -7.77 3.12
N ILE A 155 13.79 -6.63 2.42
CA ILE A 155 13.56 -6.59 0.97
C ILE A 155 14.72 -7.26 0.23
N ASN A 156 15.96 -6.99 0.66
CA ASN A 156 17.14 -7.64 0.11
C ASN A 156 17.05 -9.18 0.25
N ASP A 157 16.66 -9.69 1.41
CA ASP A 157 16.52 -11.13 1.64
C ASP A 157 15.38 -11.74 0.81
N ILE A 158 14.25 -11.04 0.69
CA ILE A 158 13.11 -11.45 -0.15
C ILE A 158 13.53 -11.57 -1.62
N SER A 159 14.45 -10.72 -2.10
CA SER A 159 14.97 -10.78 -3.47
C SER A 159 15.68 -12.09 -3.82
N GLY A 160 16.11 -12.85 -2.80
CA GLY A 160 16.66 -14.20 -2.95
C GLY A 160 15.62 -15.28 -3.28
N CYS A 161 14.33 -14.95 -3.24
CA CYS A 161 13.27 -15.87 -3.67
C CYS A 161 13.37 -16.19 -5.16
N SER A 162 13.09 -17.44 -5.51
CA SER A 162 13.22 -17.93 -6.89
C SER A 162 12.15 -17.41 -7.85
N THR A 163 10.97 -17.01 -7.35
CA THR A 163 9.83 -16.57 -8.18
C THR A 163 9.01 -15.49 -7.49
N TRP A 164 8.36 -14.63 -8.28
CA TRP A 164 7.41 -13.64 -7.78
C TRP A 164 6.17 -14.26 -7.12
N GLN A 165 5.75 -15.45 -7.54
CA GLN A 165 4.66 -16.17 -6.87
C GLN A 165 4.99 -16.49 -5.41
N ARG A 166 6.24 -16.89 -5.12
CA ARG A 166 6.70 -17.13 -3.74
C ARG A 166 6.79 -15.83 -2.96
N VAL A 167 7.29 -14.76 -3.59
CA VAL A 167 7.32 -13.42 -2.99
C VAL A 167 5.89 -12.99 -2.63
N ASN A 168 4.95 -13.03 -3.56
CA ASN A 168 3.56 -12.64 -3.35
C ASN A 168 2.88 -13.45 -2.24
N SER A 169 3.06 -14.78 -2.23
CA SER A 169 2.54 -15.63 -1.15
C SER A 169 3.13 -15.25 0.22
N GLY A 170 4.40 -14.87 0.26
CA GLY A 170 5.05 -14.36 1.48
C GLY A 170 4.52 -12.98 1.89
N MET A 171 4.36 -12.06 0.94
CA MET A 171 3.77 -10.73 1.16
C MET A 171 2.36 -10.83 1.71
N LEU A 172 1.55 -11.78 1.22
CA LEU A 172 0.19 -11.97 1.71
C LEU A 172 0.18 -12.44 3.18
N LYS A 173 1.07 -13.37 3.55
CA LYS A 173 1.23 -13.78 4.95
C LYS A 173 1.68 -12.60 5.83
N MET A 174 2.65 -11.83 5.35
CA MET A 174 3.16 -10.65 6.06
C MET A 174 2.09 -9.57 6.23
N TYR A 175 1.22 -9.38 5.23
CA TYR A 175 0.07 -8.48 5.34
C TYR A 175 -0.84 -8.87 6.51
N TYR A 176 -1.19 -10.16 6.62
CA TYR A 176 -1.99 -10.61 7.74
C TYR A 176 -1.27 -10.41 9.08
N THR A 177 0.00 -10.79 9.20
CA THR A 177 0.70 -10.74 10.49
C THR A 177 1.11 -9.33 10.93
N GLU A 178 1.54 -8.49 10.00
CA GLU A 178 2.09 -7.15 10.30
C GLU A 178 1.09 -6.01 10.12
N VAL A 179 -0.07 -6.26 9.52
CA VAL A 179 -1.13 -5.24 9.36
C VAL A 179 -2.41 -5.68 10.05
N MET A 180 -3.02 -6.80 9.61
CA MET A 180 -4.35 -7.19 10.09
C MET A 180 -4.36 -7.69 11.54
N ASP A 181 -3.38 -8.51 11.92
CA ASP A 181 -3.24 -9.11 13.25
C ASP A 181 -2.34 -8.27 14.18
N LYS A 182 -1.90 -7.10 13.71
CA LYS A 182 -0.99 -6.22 14.45
C LYS A 182 -1.79 -5.18 15.22
N GLN A 183 -1.97 -5.39 16.52
CA GLN A 183 -2.78 -4.50 17.38
C GLN A 183 -2.45 -3.00 17.20
N PRO A 184 -1.16 -2.57 17.20
CA PRO A 184 -0.83 -1.15 17.02
C PRO A 184 -1.32 -0.54 15.70
N VAL A 185 -1.51 -1.36 14.67
CA VAL A 185 -2.00 -0.94 13.36
C VAL A 185 -3.53 -0.96 13.35
N ILE A 186 -4.14 -2.10 13.69
CA ILE A 186 -5.60 -2.29 13.58
C ILE A 186 -6.39 -1.51 14.63
N GLN A 187 -5.79 -1.07 15.74
CA GLN A 187 -6.48 -0.30 16.79
C GLN A 187 -7.08 1.03 16.29
N HIS A 188 -6.58 1.56 15.16
CA HIS A 188 -7.08 2.79 14.54
C HIS A 188 -8.09 2.53 13.41
N GLN A 189 -8.35 1.25 13.09
CA GLN A 189 -9.34 0.90 12.08
C GLN A 189 -10.74 1.30 12.54
N LEU A 190 -11.47 1.96 11.65
CA LEU A 190 -12.85 2.38 11.89
C LEU A 190 -13.81 1.25 11.53
N PHE A 191 -14.91 1.15 12.28
CA PHE A 191 -15.97 0.18 12.05
C PHE A 191 -17.33 0.89 12.05
N GLY A 192 -18.16 0.57 11.07
CA GLY A 192 -19.55 1.02 10.95
C GLY A 192 -20.45 -0.09 10.43
N SER A 193 -21.55 0.25 9.76
CA SER A 193 -22.55 -0.71 9.30
C SER A 193 -22.21 -1.35 7.95
N ILE A 194 -21.38 -0.73 7.10
CA ILE A 194 -21.12 -1.20 5.72
C ILE A 194 -20.50 -2.61 5.71
N PHE A 195 -19.66 -2.92 6.69
CA PHE A 195 -18.93 -4.19 6.78
C PHE A 195 -19.44 -5.14 7.86
N LEU A 196 -20.61 -4.88 8.46
CA LEU A 196 -21.21 -5.84 9.37
C LEU A 196 -21.66 -7.10 8.60
N PRO A 197 -21.54 -8.30 9.20
CA PRO A 197 -22.14 -9.50 8.65
C PRO A 197 -23.66 -9.31 8.51
N GLU A 198 -24.22 -9.81 7.41
CA GLU A 198 -25.68 -9.90 7.21
C GLU A 198 -26.33 -10.91 8.17
#